data_AF-A0A229HDB7-F1
#
_entry.id   AF-A0A229HDB7-F1
#
_cell.length_a   1.000
_cell.length_b   1.000
_cell.length_c   1.000
_cell.angle_alpha   90.00
_cell.angle_beta   90.00
_cell.angle_gamma   90.00
#
_symmetry.space_group_name_H-M   'P 1'
#
loop_
_entity.id
_entity.type
_entity.pdbx_description
1 polymer ?
#
loop_
_entity_poly.entity_id
_entity_poly.type
_entity_poly.pdbx_seq_one_letter_code
_entity_poly.pdbx_strand_id
1 'polypeptide(L)'
;MSDVYSPIPELNLLKEFEDRIGRVWYSAGFELREYGVNAGLHTWSEDPEFLDGFIPFALATRSGSHYALWRCDDRTDLATLPVVFVGDDGDLYIVARNLLELFQLLTIDDETLNPDLVEQHTEGHQEYLTWLNETFGLRPPDLDALRAGLKEPYEQFETWASRFVELD
;
A
#
# COMPACT_ATOMS: atom_id res chain seq x y z
N MET A 1 16.52 22.65 1.54
CA MET A 1 16.53 21.46 0.67
C MET A 1 15.19 20.81 0.91
N SER A 2 14.37 20.61 -0.12
CA SER A 2 13.14 19.83 0.07
C SER A 2 13.60 18.44 0.52
N ASP A 3 13.36 18.08 1.78
CA ASP A 3 13.55 16.71 2.22
C ASP A 3 12.57 15.86 1.41
N VAL A 4 13.11 15.11 0.46
CA VAL A 4 12.34 14.22 -0.39
C VAL A 4 11.81 13.11 0.52
N TYR A 5 10.50 12.89 0.51
CA TYR A 5 9.82 11.96 1.41
C TYR A 5 10.32 10.51 1.24
N SER A 6 10.58 10.09 0.00
CA SER A 6 11.07 8.75 -0.32
C SER A 6 11.93 8.75 -1.60
N PRO A 7 12.72 7.71 -1.87
CA PRO A 7 13.38 7.54 -3.16
C PRO A 7 12.40 7.26 -4.33
N ILE A 8 11.10 7.11 -4.07
CA ILE A 8 10.07 6.73 -5.04
C ILE A 8 9.31 7.98 -5.50
N PRO A 9 9.44 8.39 -6.78
CA PRO A 9 8.79 9.60 -7.31
C PRO A 9 7.27 9.64 -7.07
N GLU A 10 6.58 8.52 -7.25
CA GLU A 10 5.13 8.38 -7.09
C GLU A 10 4.68 8.67 -5.65
N LEU A 11 5.43 8.21 -4.65
CA LEU A 11 5.16 8.51 -3.24
C LEU A 11 5.42 9.98 -2.92
N ASN A 12 6.41 10.61 -3.55
CA ASN A 12 6.65 12.04 -3.37
C ASN A 12 5.50 12.87 -3.95
N LEU A 13 4.98 12.48 -5.12
CA LEU A 13 3.80 13.12 -5.72
C LEU A 13 2.56 12.94 -4.83
N LEU A 14 2.37 11.76 -4.23
CA LEU A 14 1.29 11.53 -3.27
C LEU A 14 1.47 12.40 -2.02
N LYS A 15 2.68 12.52 -1.50
CA LYS A 15 2.97 13.37 -0.34
C LYS A 15 2.69 14.85 -0.62
N GLU A 16 3.06 15.33 -1.80
CA GLU A 16 2.73 16.70 -2.25
C GLU A 16 1.21 16.91 -2.37
N PHE A 17 0.47 15.89 -2.82
CA PHE A 17 -0.98 15.90 -2.83
C PHE A 17 -1.56 15.99 -1.42
N GLU A 18 -1.12 15.16 -0.47
CA GLU A 18 -1.56 15.19 0.92
C GLU A 18 -1.30 16.56 1.57
N ASP A 19 -0.12 17.13 1.36
CA ASP A 19 0.24 18.45 1.89
C ASP A 19 -0.63 19.57 1.32
N ARG A 20 -1.09 19.42 0.06
CA ARG A 20 -1.94 20.41 -0.61
C ARG A 20 -3.39 20.36 -0.13
N ILE A 21 -3.95 19.17 0.08
CA ILE A 21 -5.34 19.03 0.54
C ILE A 21 -5.46 19.26 2.06
N GLY A 22 -4.36 19.11 2.80
CA GLY A 22 -4.30 19.37 4.23
C GLY A 22 -4.77 18.18 5.08
N ARG A 23 -5.31 18.45 6.27
CA ARG A 23 -5.66 17.42 7.27
C ARG A 23 -7.03 16.79 7.01
N VAL A 24 -7.23 16.25 5.81
CA VAL A 24 -8.43 15.53 5.42
C VAL A 24 -8.05 14.14 4.91
N TRP A 25 -8.90 13.16 5.18
CA TRP A 25 -8.74 11.81 4.61
C TRP A 25 -9.25 11.83 3.17
N TYR A 26 -8.59 11.05 2.30
CA TYR A 26 -9.00 10.84 0.91
C TYR A 26 -9.19 9.37 0.55
N SER A 27 -8.71 8.48 1.41
CA SER A 27 -9.04 7.07 1.48
C SER A 27 -9.14 6.69 2.96
N ALA A 28 -10.21 6.02 3.36
CA ALA A 28 -10.41 5.57 4.73
C ALA A 28 -9.22 4.74 5.23
N GLY A 29 -8.70 5.08 6.41
CA GLY A 29 -7.58 4.40 7.08
C GLY A 29 -6.19 4.64 6.48
N PHE A 30 -6.09 5.18 5.26
CA PHE A 30 -4.81 5.39 4.59
C PHE A 30 -4.11 6.68 5.05
N GLU A 31 -2.86 6.56 5.50
CA GLU A 31 -2.01 7.71 5.84
C GLU A 31 -0.55 7.40 5.49
N LEU A 32 0.13 8.28 4.75
CA LEU A 32 1.59 8.14 4.58
C LEU A 32 2.32 8.25 5.93
N ARG A 33 3.26 7.32 6.16
CA ARG A 33 4.12 7.27 7.34
C ARG A 33 5.57 7.46 6.94
N GLU A 34 6.46 7.59 7.90
CA GLU A 34 7.89 7.71 7.61
C GLU A 34 8.37 6.50 6.78
N TYR A 35 8.96 6.79 5.62
CA TYR A 35 9.36 5.77 4.66
C TYR A 35 10.46 4.87 5.23
N GLY A 36 10.26 3.56 5.15
CA GLY A 36 11.20 2.53 5.61
C GLY A 36 11.22 2.33 7.13
N VAL A 37 10.39 3.04 7.90
CA VAL A 37 10.32 2.84 9.36
C VAL A 37 9.43 1.64 9.68
N ASN A 38 9.92 0.80 10.61
CA ASN A 38 9.33 -0.49 10.94
C ASN A 38 7.82 -0.42 11.22
N ALA A 39 7.05 -1.25 10.50
CA ALA A 39 5.60 -1.38 10.60
C ALA A 39 5.14 -2.51 11.55
N GLY A 40 5.86 -2.72 12.66
CA GLY A 40 5.58 -3.83 13.57
C GLY A 40 6.03 -5.20 13.06
N LEU A 41 6.91 -5.26 12.05
CA LEU A 41 7.36 -6.52 11.43
C LEU A 41 8.03 -7.49 12.41
N HIS A 42 8.61 -6.98 13.51
CA HIS A 42 9.18 -7.82 14.58
C HIS A 42 8.13 -8.69 15.30
N THR A 43 6.84 -8.35 15.23
CA THR A 43 5.79 -9.21 15.79
C THR A 43 5.55 -10.45 14.95
N TRP A 44 6.02 -10.45 13.70
CA TRP A 44 5.88 -11.53 12.74
C TRP A 44 7.10 -12.43 12.73
N SER A 45 8.29 -11.86 12.57
CA SER A 45 9.55 -12.60 12.58
C SER A 45 10.71 -11.71 12.99
N GLU A 46 11.71 -12.30 13.63
CA GLU A 46 13.00 -11.65 13.94
C GLU A 46 14.09 -11.99 12.90
N ASP A 47 13.75 -12.74 11.84
CA ASP A 47 14.69 -13.09 10.77
C ASP A 47 15.07 -11.84 9.95
N PRO A 48 16.35 -11.48 9.81
CA PRO A 48 16.77 -10.35 9.00
C PRO A 48 16.33 -10.43 7.54
N GLU A 49 16.28 -11.62 6.93
CA GLU A 49 15.81 -11.81 5.54
C GLU A 49 14.33 -11.41 5.41
N PHE A 50 13.52 -11.69 6.44
CA PHE A 50 12.13 -11.25 6.50
C PHE A 50 12.03 -9.73 6.68
N LEU A 51 12.73 -9.19 7.68
CA LEU A 51 12.66 -7.76 8.02
C LEU A 51 13.16 -6.87 6.88
N ASP A 52 14.28 -7.23 6.24
CA ASP A 52 14.85 -6.49 5.12
C ASP A 52 14.03 -6.65 3.83
N GLY A 53 13.16 -7.66 3.78
CA GLY A 53 12.23 -7.94 2.68
C GLY A 53 11.12 -6.91 2.54
N PHE A 54 10.90 -6.03 3.52
CA PHE A 54 9.84 -5.03 3.49
C PHE A 54 10.37 -3.60 3.52
N ILE A 55 9.64 -2.72 2.83
CA ILE A 55 9.82 -1.27 2.92
C ILE A 55 8.47 -0.64 3.29
N PRO A 56 8.19 -0.45 4.58
CA PRO A 56 6.95 0.20 5.00
C PRO A 56 6.86 1.65 4.52
N PHE A 57 5.65 2.12 4.23
CA PHE A 57 5.46 3.52 3.82
C PHE A 57 4.12 4.14 4.22
N ALA A 58 3.11 3.35 4.60
CA ALA A 58 1.80 3.90 4.97
C ALA A 58 1.09 3.07 6.03
N LEU A 59 0.16 3.69 6.75
CA LEU A 59 -0.92 2.99 7.45
C LEU A 59 -1.95 2.54 6.42
N ALA A 60 -2.48 1.34 6.62
CA ALA A 60 -3.53 0.74 5.80
C ALA A 60 -4.90 0.83 6.47
N THR A 61 -4.94 0.77 7.80
CA THR A 61 -6.17 0.84 8.60
C THR A 61 -5.96 1.76 9.78
N ARG A 62 -7.07 2.18 10.41
CA ARG A 62 -6.99 2.94 11.67
C ARG A 62 -6.57 2.09 12.87
N SER A 63 -6.69 0.76 12.77
CA SER A 63 -6.34 -0.15 13.86
C SER A 63 -4.83 -0.27 14.06
N GLY A 64 -4.05 -0.15 12.99
CA GLY A 64 -2.59 -0.24 13.05
C GLY A 64 -1.96 -1.10 11.96
N SER A 65 -2.72 -1.59 10.98
CA SER A 65 -2.17 -2.28 9.82
C SER A 65 -1.41 -1.30 8.92
N HIS A 66 -0.44 -1.82 8.17
CA HIS A 66 0.45 -1.02 7.33
C HIS A 66 0.50 -1.53 5.89
N TYR A 67 0.87 -0.63 4.98
CA TYR A 67 1.35 -0.99 3.65
C TYR A 67 2.87 -0.94 3.61
N ALA A 68 3.45 -1.98 3.00
CA ALA A 68 4.87 -2.07 2.73
C ALA A 68 5.13 -2.57 1.30
N LEU A 69 6.23 -2.14 0.70
CA LEU A 69 6.74 -2.75 -0.53
C LEU A 69 7.48 -4.04 -0.19
N TRP A 70 7.24 -5.10 -0.96
CA TRP A 70 7.98 -6.34 -0.84
C TRP A 70 9.17 -6.37 -1.79
N ARG A 71 10.39 -6.44 -1.26
CA ARG A 71 11.63 -6.61 -2.02
C ARG A 71 11.78 -8.06 -2.47
N CYS A 72 10.99 -8.46 -3.47
CA CYS A 72 11.03 -9.81 -4.02
C CYS A 72 12.25 -10.08 -4.94
N ASP A 73 12.89 -9.02 -5.45
CA ASP A 73 14.09 -9.09 -6.27
C ASP A 73 14.91 -7.78 -6.22
N ASP A 74 16.00 -7.73 -6.99
CA ASP A 74 16.97 -6.63 -7.02
C ASP A 74 16.59 -5.47 -7.96
N ARG A 75 15.33 -5.36 -8.39
CA ARG A 75 14.94 -4.27 -9.31
C ARG A 75 15.19 -2.89 -8.68
N THR A 76 15.71 -1.98 -9.48
CA THR A 76 16.00 -0.60 -9.03
C THR A 76 14.74 0.26 -8.95
N ASP A 77 13.73 -0.06 -9.76
CA ASP A 77 12.46 0.66 -9.77
C ASP A 77 11.54 0.13 -8.67
N LEU A 78 11.64 0.76 -7.50
CA LEU A 78 10.90 0.35 -6.31
C LEU A 78 9.38 0.57 -6.45
N ALA A 79 8.91 1.46 -7.33
CA ALA A 79 7.48 1.69 -7.55
C ALA A 79 6.78 0.46 -8.14
N THR A 80 7.55 -0.40 -8.82
CA THR A 80 7.07 -1.64 -9.44
C THR A 80 7.09 -2.85 -8.51
N LEU A 81 7.58 -2.70 -7.28
CA LEU A 81 7.55 -3.76 -6.29
C LEU A 81 6.10 -4.00 -5.82
N PRO A 82 5.72 -5.27 -5.54
CA PRO A 82 4.42 -5.56 -4.98
C PRO A 82 4.20 -4.85 -3.63
N VAL A 83 2.95 -4.46 -3.37
CA VAL A 83 2.53 -3.90 -2.08
C VAL A 83 1.91 -5.02 -1.25
N VAL A 84 2.37 -5.13 -0.01
CA VAL A 84 1.88 -6.05 1.02
C VAL A 84 1.06 -5.28 2.03
N PHE A 85 -0.08 -5.85 2.40
CA PHE A 85 -0.81 -5.52 3.62
C PHE A 85 -0.19 -6.28 4.79
N VAL A 86 0.27 -5.53 5.80
CA VAL A 86 0.82 -6.05 7.05
C VAL A 86 -0.19 -5.77 8.14
N GLY A 87 -0.99 -6.77 8.46
CA GLY A 87 -2.07 -6.71 9.45
C GLY A 87 -1.55 -6.70 10.88
N ASP A 88 -2.25 -5.96 11.75
CA ASP A 88 -2.08 -6.00 13.19
C ASP A 88 -2.80 -7.20 13.84
N ASP A 89 -3.80 -7.78 13.15
CA ASP A 89 -4.57 -8.94 13.57
C ASP A 89 -4.12 -10.28 12.95
N GLY A 90 -2.94 -10.33 12.33
CA GLY A 90 -2.37 -11.58 11.80
C GLY A 90 -2.67 -11.87 10.32
N ASP A 91 -3.06 -10.86 9.55
CA ASP A 91 -3.17 -10.96 8.09
C ASP A 91 -1.89 -10.46 7.38
N LEU A 92 -1.31 -11.24 6.47
CA LEU A 92 -0.14 -10.83 5.69
C LEU A 92 -0.27 -11.29 4.24
N TYR A 93 -0.52 -10.36 3.32
CA TYR A 93 -0.78 -10.71 1.92
C TYR A 93 -0.47 -9.58 0.92
N ILE A 94 -0.29 -9.95 -0.35
CA ILE A 94 -0.13 -8.99 -1.44
C ILE A 94 -1.48 -8.34 -1.76
N VAL A 95 -1.54 -7.02 -1.67
CA VAL A 95 -2.74 -6.22 -1.97
C VAL A 95 -2.71 -5.62 -3.37
N ALA A 96 -1.53 -5.35 -3.91
CA ALA A 96 -1.33 -4.75 -5.23
C ALA A 96 -0.03 -5.23 -5.87
N ARG A 97 0.04 -5.31 -7.20
CA ARG A 97 1.27 -5.76 -7.90
C ARG A 97 2.35 -4.68 -7.97
N ASN A 98 1.95 -3.44 -7.75
CA ASN A 98 2.81 -2.26 -7.75
C ASN A 98 2.11 -1.10 -7.04
N LEU A 99 2.84 -0.01 -6.85
CA LEU A 99 2.33 1.16 -6.14
C LEU A 99 1.18 1.87 -6.87
N LEU A 100 1.18 1.89 -8.20
CA LEU A 100 0.10 2.53 -8.97
C LEU A 100 -1.22 1.75 -8.85
N GLU A 101 -1.16 0.43 -8.77
CA GLU A 101 -2.35 -0.39 -8.48
C GLU A 101 -2.89 -0.14 -7.07
N LEU A 102 -2.03 0.06 -6.07
CA LEU A 102 -2.48 0.50 -4.76
C LEU A 102 -3.19 1.85 -4.87
N PHE A 103 -2.64 2.81 -5.62
CA PHE A 103 -3.29 4.11 -5.79
C PHE A 103 -4.68 3.99 -6.42
N GLN A 104 -4.88 3.06 -7.35
CA GLN A 104 -6.21 2.75 -7.85
C GLN A 104 -7.09 2.14 -6.75
N LEU A 105 -6.60 1.20 -5.94
CA LEU A 105 -7.37 0.62 -4.84
C LEU A 105 -7.82 1.65 -3.79
N LEU A 106 -7.00 2.66 -3.50
CA LEU A 106 -7.37 3.76 -2.59
C LEU A 106 -8.57 4.59 -3.12
N THR A 107 -8.94 4.47 -4.40
CA THR A 107 -10.17 5.09 -4.89
C THR A 107 -11.44 4.37 -4.41
N ILE A 108 -11.33 3.24 -3.71
CA ILE A 108 -12.46 2.59 -3.08
C ILE A 108 -12.87 3.35 -1.82
N ASP A 109 -11.88 3.92 -1.11
CA ASP A 109 -12.10 4.71 0.10
C ASP A 109 -12.79 3.91 1.23
N ASP A 110 -12.30 2.68 1.40
CA ASP A 110 -12.67 1.74 2.46
C ASP A 110 -11.41 1.02 2.96
N GLU A 111 -11.31 0.79 4.27
CA GLU A 111 -10.14 0.17 4.91
C GLU A 111 -9.94 -1.29 4.48
N THR A 112 -11.02 -1.99 4.09
CA THR A 112 -10.99 -3.38 3.62
C THR A 112 -10.91 -3.48 2.09
N LEU A 113 -10.83 -2.34 1.39
CA LEU A 113 -10.87 -2.26 -0.06
C LEU A 113 -12.11 -2.94 -0.67
N ASN A 114 -13.23 -2.87 0.03
CA ASN A 114 -14.50 -3.42 -0.43
C ASN A 114 -15.49 -2.30 -0.79
N PRO A 115 -15.77 -2.07 -2.08
CA PRO A 115 -16.68 -1.00 -2.50
C PRO A 115 -18.12 -1.18 -2.00
N ASP A 116 -18.53 -2.40 -1.67
CA ASP A 116 -19.88 -2.68 -1.16
C ASP A 116 -20.09 -2.19 0.28
N LEU A 117 -19.00 -1.87 1.01
CA LEU A 117 -19.04 -1.37 2.38
C LEU A 117 -18.99 0.16 2.47
N VAL A 118 -18.83 0.85 1.32
CA VAL A 118 -18.73 2.31 1.28
C VAL A 118 -20.12 2.93 1.39
N GLU A 119 -20.47 3.37 2.59
CA GLU A 119 -21.69 4.16 2.81
C GLU A 119 -21.49 5.64 2.45
N GLN A 120 -20.33 6.18 2.79
CA GLN A 120 -19.95 7.58 2.58
C GLN A 120 -18.46 7.69 2.31
N HIS A 121 -18.10 8.52 1.34
CA HIS A 121 -16.72 8.84 1.04
C HIS A 121 -16.13 9.86 2.01
N THR A 122 -14.82 9.76 2.21
CA THR A 122 -14.00 10.75 2.92
C THR A 122 -13.99 12.09 2.19
N GLU A 123 -13.74 13.17 2.94
CA GLU A 123 -13.85 14.54 2.46
C GLU A 123 -12.96 14.82 1.24
N GLY A 124 -11.73 14.30 1.22
CA GLY A 124 -10.76 14.50 0.14
C GLY A 124 -10.86 13.49 -1.01
N HIS A 125 -11.87 12.63 -1.01
CA HIS A 125 -11.97 11.52 -1.96
C HIS A 125 -12.06 12.00 -3.43
N GLN A 126 -12.85 13.05 -3.70
CA GLN A 126 -13.02 13.57 -5.07
C GLN A 126 -11.75 14.28 -5.57
N GLU A 127 -11.04 14.98 -4.69
CA GLU A 127 -9.75 15.59 -4.96
C GLU A 127 -8.70 14.54 -5.30
N TYR A 128 -8.74 13.38 -4.63
CA TYR A 128 -7.85 12.26 -4.91
C TYR A 128 -8.13 11.63 -6.27
N LEU A 129 -9.40 11.36 -6.61
CA LEU A 129 -9.78 10.88 -7.95
C LEU A 129 -9.30 11.81 -9.06
N THR A 130 -9.47 13.12 -8.86
CA THR A 130 -9.05 14.14 -9.82
C THR A 130 -7.53 14.14 -9.97
N TRP A 131 -6.80 14.18 -8.86
CA TRP A 131 -5.34 14.16 -8.85
C TRP A 131 -4.75 12.89 -9.47
N LEU A 132 -5.32 11.71 -9.16
CA LEU A 132 -4.88 10.42 -9.68
C LEU A 132 -5.00 10.37 -11.21
N ASN A 133 -6.10 10.86 -11.75
CA ASN A 133 -6.33 10.94 -13.19
C ASN A 133 -5.44 11.99 -13.86
N GLU A 134 -5.27 13.18 -13.27
CA GLU A 134 -4.44 14.24 -13.86
C GLU A 134 -2.93 13.91 -13.82
N THR A 135 -2.47 13.23 -12.78
CA THR A 135 -1.05 12.93 -12.54
C THR A 135 -0.60 11.66 -13.27
N PHE A 136 -1.44 10.62 -13.25
CA PHE A 136 -1.06 9.29 -13.76
C PHE A 136 -1.97 8.78 -14.89
N GLY A 137 -3.06 9.48 -15.22
CA GLY A 137 -4.07 8.98 -16.15
C GLY A 137 -4.85 7.77 -15.62
N LEU A 138 -4.80 7.55 -14.31
CA LEU A 138 -5.40 6.39 -13.65
C LEU A 138 -6.83 6.67 -13.22
N ARG A 139 -7.65 5.61 -13.26
CA ARG A 139 -9.05 5.61 -12.85
C ARG A 139 -9.26 4.51 -11.81
N PRO A 140 -10.42 4.48 -11.12
CA PRO A 140 -10.77 3.36 -10.26
C PRO A 140 -10.57 2.00 -10.97
N PRO A 141 -10.10 0.98 -10.24
CA PRO A 141 -9.69 -0.28 -10.83
C PRO A 141 -10.91 -1.12 -11.24
N ASP A 142 -10.69 -2.00 -12.21
CA ASP A 142 -11.54 -3.17 -12.39
C ASP A 142 -11.10 -4.22 -11.36
N LEU A 143 -11.90 -4.41 -10.31
CA LEU A 143 -11.54 -5.28 -9.19
C LEU A 143 -11.43 -6.75 -9.59
N ASP A 144 -12.23 -7.21 -10.54
CA ASP A 144 -12.17 -8.60 -11.00
C ASP A 144 -10.87 -8.84 -11.79
N ALA A 145 -10.52 -7.90 -12.67
CA ALA A 145 -9.26 -7.96 -13.40
C ALA A 145 -8.04 -7.86 -12.46
N LEU A 146 -8.11 -6.99 -11.45
CA LEU A 146 -7.06 -6.82 -10.45
C LEU A 146 -6.88 -8.10 -9.62
N ARG A 147 -7.96 -8.66 -9.06
CA ARG A 147 -7.94 -9.91 -8.30
C ARG A 147 -7.39 -11.07 -9.12
N ALA A 148 -7.79 -11.19 -10.39
CA ALA A 148 -7.26 -12.21 -11.29
C ALA A 148 -5.73 -12.05 -11.50
N GLY A 149 -5.25 -10.81 -11.59
CA GLY A 149 -3.83 -10.50 -11.75
C GLY A 149 -2.97 -10.75 -10.50
N LEU A 150 -3.57 -10.76 -9.31
CA LEU A 150 -2.85 -10.94 -8.04
C LEU A 150 -2.52 -12.39 -7.70
N LYS A 151 -3.15 -13.37 -8.37
CA LYS A 151 -2.99 -14.78 -8.03
C LYS A 151 -1.53 -15.26 -7.99
N GLU A 152 -0.77 -15.00 -9.05
CA GLU A 152 0.62 -15.43 -9.13
C GLU A 152 1.54 -14.70 -8.12
N PRO A 153 1.51 -13.35 -7.99
CA PRO A 153 2.23 -12.64 -6.94
C PRO A 153 1.91 -13.12 -5.53
N TYR A 154 0.64 -13.42 -5.27
CA TYR A 154 0.16 -13.90 -3.98
C TYR A 154 0.78 -15.27 -3.64
N GLU A 155 0.71 -16.25 -4.55
CA GLU A 155 1.31 -17.58 -4.36
C GLU A 155 2.84 -17.51 -4.15
N GLN A 156 3.52 -16.61 -4.87
CA GLN A 156 4.96 -16.38 -4.70
C GLN A 156 5.28 -15.79 -3.33
N PHE A 157 4.49 -14.82 -2.88
CA PHE A 157 4.65 -14.19 -1.58
C PHE A 157 4.40 -15.18 -0.44
N GLU A 158 3.32 -15.97 -0.48
CA GLU A 158 3.06 -17.01 0.53
C GLU A 158 4.20 -18.02 0.61
N THR A 159 4.70 -18.47 -0.54
CA THR A 159 5.84 -19.41 -0.60
C THR A 159 7.09 -18.82 0.04
N TRP A 160 7.33 -17.52 -0.16
CA TRP A 160 8.47 -16.83 0.46
C TRP A 160 8.25 -16.61 1.97
N ALA A 161 7.11 -16.06 2.37
CA ALA A 161 6.79 -15.68 3.73
C ALA A 161 6.67 -16.90 4.67
N SER A 162 6.16 -18.04 4.18
CA SER A 162 6.06 -19.30 4.94
C SER A 162 7.41 -19.90 5.39
N ARG A 163 8.53 -19.36 4.88
CA ARG A 163 9.86 -19.70 5.39
C ARG A 163 10.15 -19.07 6.76
N PHE A 164 9.41 -18.03 7.14
CA PHE A 164 9.67 -17.18 8.30
C PHE A 164 8.52 -17.13 9.30
N VAL A 165 7.29 -17.26 8.83
CA VAL A 165 6.06 -17.15 9.63
C VAL A 165 5.07 -18.27 9.29
N GLU A 166 4.22 -18.62 10.24
CA GLU A 166 3.04 -19.45 9.95
C GLU A 166 1.95 -18.54 9.39
N LEU A 167 1.51 -18.80 8.16
CA LEU A 167 0.37 -18.15 7.53
C LEU A 167 -0.84 -19.09 7.65
N ASP A 168 -2.00 -18.55 8.01
CA ASP A 168 -3.28 -19.28 8.10
C ASP A 168 -3.90 -19.60 6.73
#